data_AF-A0A657ATD3-F1
#
_entry.id   AF-A0A657ATD3-F1
#
_cell.length_a   1.000
_cell.length_b   1.000
_cell.length_c   1.000
_cell.angle_alpha   90.00
_cell.angle_beta   90.00
_cell.angle_gamma   90.00
#
_symmetry.space_group_name_H-M   'P 1'
#
loop_
_entity.id
_entity.type
_entity.pdbx_description
1 polymer ?
#
loop_
_entity_poly.entity_id
_entity_poly.type
_entity_poly.pdbx_seq_one_letter_code
_entity_poly.pdbx_strand_id
1 'polypeptide(L)'
;MSLDLLCRYHNDAVYACFLPSFDQSIPTFDIGSQHFICFIGGDFRPISDGKLARLASDLLAQGACYFVCWGSDSERFHDLIEDMLLGDVARSAEEAIVMNSWHVYSDLSEALLFFLCHASPSSSYTEQSISRVAITLAQEDNSKIIQTFLSQPELYVD
;
A
#
# COMPACT_ATOMS: atom_id res chain seq x y z
N MET A 1 5.22 -9.23 14.41
CA MET A 1 5.19 -8.73 13.02
C MET A 1 6.01 -7.46 13.02
N SER A 2 7.04 -7.39 12.17
CA SER A 2 7.98 -6.26 12.13
C SER A 2 7.67 -5.41 10.90
N LEU A 3 7.81 -4.10 11.06
CA LEU A 3 7.88 -3.15 9.96
C LEU A 3 9.36 -2.83 9.77
N ASP A 4 9.92 -3.25 8.65
CA ASP A 4 11.36 -3.15 8.41
C ASP A 4 11.64 -1.98 7.47
N LEU A 5 12.45 -1.01 7.92
CA LEU A 5 12.97 0.04 7.05
C LEU A 5 13.97 -0.58 6.07
N LEU A 6 13.65 -0.56 4.78
CA LEU A 6 14.49 -1.15 3.74
C LEU A 6 15.49 -0.14 3.17
N CYS A 7 15.02 1.05 2.81
CA CYS A 7 15.88 2.11 2.28
C CYS A 7 15.25 3.51 2.47
N ARG A 8 15.96 4.51 1.96
CA ARG A 8 15.38 5.82 1.63
C ARG A 8 15.45 6.01 0.13
N TYR A 9 14.29 6.14 -0.52
CA TYR A 9 14.19 6.43 -1.94
C TYR A 9 13.83 7.90 -2.12
N HIS A 10 14.75 8.68 -2.70
CA HIS A 10 14.75 10.14 -2.57
C HIS A 10 14.66 10.57 -1.09
N ASN A 11 13.58 11.24 -0.69
CA ASN A 11 13.34 11.66 0.70
C ASN A 11 12.39 10.72 1.45
N ASP A 12 11.80 9.74 0.77
CA ASP A 12 10.78 8.86 1.33
C ASP A 12 11.44 7.66 2.02
N ALA A 13 11.05 7.39 3.26
CA ALA A 13 11.40 6.14 3.93
C ALA A 13 10.54 5.00 3.36
N VAL A 14 11.20 3.92 2.91
CA VAL A 14 10.55 2.75 2.32
C VAL A 14 10.59 1.60 3.31
N TYR A 15 9.42 1.11 3.69
CA TYR A 15 9.24 0.03 4.65
C TYR A 15 8.60 -1.19 3.99
N ALA A 16 8.86 -2.37 4.53
CA ALA A 16 8.11 -3.58 4.21
C ALA A 16 7.53 -4.26 5.46
N CYS A 17 6.35 -4.84 5.30
CA CYS A 17 5.63 -5.59 6.32
C CYS A 17 5.08 -6.89 5.72
N PHE A 18 5.45 -8.03 6.30
CA PHE A 18 5.05 -9.35 5.83
C PHE A 18 4.05 -9.97 6.80
N LEU A 19 2.81 -10.09 6.34
CA LEU A 19 1.68 -10.58 7.12
C LEU A 19 1.50 -12.09 6.92
N PRO A 20 1.25 -12.89 7.97
CA PRO A 20 0.89 -14.29 7.78
C PRO A 20 -0.49 -14.45 7.14
N SER A 21 -1.37 -13.45 7.28
CA SER A 21 -2.71 -13.39 6.70
C SER A 21 -3.23 -11.96 6.72
N PHE A 22 -4.11 -11.61 5.78
CA PHE A 22 -4.88 -10.36 5.77
C PHE A 22 -6.11 -10.41 6.69
N ASP A 23 -6.38 -11.55 7.33
CA ASP A 23 -7.52 -11.71 8.24
C ASP A 23 -7.25 -11.20 9.67
N GLN A 24 -6.03 -10.75 9.93
CA GLN A 24 -5.59 -10.27 11.25
C GLN A 24 -5.52 -8.75 11.28
N SER A 25 -5.66 -8.17 12.48
CA SER A 25 -5.43 -6.74 12.67
C SER A 25 -4.02 -6.36 12.24
N ILE A 26 -3.91 -5.31 11.43
CA ILE A 26 -2.61 -4.76 11.06
C ILE A 26 -2.03 -3.99 12.26
N PRO A 27 -0.73 -4.15 12.55
CA PRO A 27 -0.07 -3.39 13.62
C PRO A 27 -0.07 -1.90 13.27
N THR A 28 -0.07 -1.04 14.30
CA THR A 28 0.18 0.38 14.09
C THR A 28 1.59 0.59 13.56
N PHE A 29 1.71 1.33 12.46
CA PHE A 29 2.99 1.66 11.85
C PHE A 29 3.63 2.89 12.51
N ASP A 30 4.87 2.72 12.98
CA ASP A 30 5.73 3.83 13.42
C ASP A 30 6.70 4.21 12.29
N ILE A 31 6.19 5.00 11.34
CA ILE A 31 6.87 5.32 10.07
C ILE A 31 7.45 6.74 10.04
N GLY A 32 7.37 7.48 11.15
CA GLY A 32 7.89 8.85 11.24
C GLY A 32 7.22 9.85 10.30
N SER A 33 6.09 9.48 9.68
CA SER A 33 5.26 10.30 8.81
C SER A 33 3.79 10.15 9.21
N GLN A 34 2.97 11.16 8.90
CA GLN A 34 1.52 11.10 9.15
C GLN A 34 0.79 10.31 8.05
N HIS A 35 1.37 10.26 6.86
CA HIS A 35 0.76 9.65 5.68
C HIS A 35 1.73 8.77 4.93
N PHE A 36 1.18 7.75 4.27
CA PHE A 36 1.97 6.83 3.47
C PHE A 36 1.26 6.34 2.22
N ILE A 37 2.06 6.03 1.21
CA ILE A 37 1.65 5.28 0.03
C ILE A 37 1.73 3.80 0.41
N CYS A 38 0.63 3.09 0.26
CA CYS A 38 0.48 1.69 0.61
C CYS A 38 0.56 0.83 -0.65
N PHE A 39 1.63 0.06 -0.81
CA PHE A 39 1.59 -1.11 -1.68
C PHE A 39 1.01 -2.28 -0.90
N ILE A 40 0.04 -2.99 -1.47
CA ILE A 40 -0.53 -4.18 -0.84
C ILE A 40 -0.70 -5.31 -1.85
N GLY A 41 0.01 -6.42 -1.60
CA GLY A 41 0.18 -7.52 -2.55
C GLY A 41 -0.17 -8.89 -1.98
N GLY A 42 -0.97 -9.69 -2.70
CA GLY A 42 -1.28 -11.05 -2.28
C GLY A 42 -2.36 -11.76 -3.09
N ASP A 43 -2.83 -12.88 -2.56
CA ASP A 43 -4.03 -13.55 -3.06
C ASP A 43 -5.23 -13.14 -2.20
N PHE A 44 -6.13 -12.34 -2.76
CA PHE A 44 -7.28 -11.80 -2.06
C PHE A 44 -8.48 -12.75 -2.08
N ARG A 45 -8.54 -13.70 -3.02
CA ARG A 45 -9.67 -14.64 -3.21
C ARG A 45 -10.16 -15.35 -1.94
N PRO A 46 -9.28 -15.84 -1.03
CA PRO A 46 -9.76 -16.55 0.16
C PRO A 46 -10.34 -15.63 1.25
N ILE A 47 -10.22 -14.32 1.10
CA ILE A 47 -10.58 -13.34 2.14
C ILE A 47 -11.94 -12.74 1.83
N SER A 48 -12.80 -12.64 2.85
CA SER A 48 -14.13 -12.06 2.71
C SER A 48 -14.10 -10.54 2.63
N ASP A 49 -15.09 -9.95 1.96
CA ASP A 49 -15.21 -8.49 1.80
C ASP A 49 -15.20 -7.76 3.14
N GLY A 50 -15.87 -8.28 4.17
CA GLY A 50 -15.88 -7.67 5.50
C GLY A 50 -14.49 -7.61 6.16
N LYS A 51 -13.60 -8.56 5.86
CA LYS A 51 -12.21 -8.53 6.36
C LYS A 51 -11.35 -7.58 5.54
N LEU A 52 -11.54 -7.57 4.22
CA LEU A 52 -10.89 -6.61 3.32
C LEU A 52 -11.29 -5.17 3.66
N ALA A 53 -12.57 -4.88 3.85
CA ALA A 53 -13.05 -3.56 4.25
C ALA A 53 -12.47 -3.13 5.59
N ARG A 54 -12.36 -4.05 6.57
CA ARG A 54 -11.70 -3.76 7.84
C ARG A 54 -10.21 -3.45 7.65
N LEU A 55 -9.51 -4.25 6.85
CA LEU A 55 -8.11 -4.02 6.51
C LEU A 55 -7.89 -2.65 5.85
N ALA A 56 -8.70 -2.29 4.86
CA ALA A 56 -8.68 -0.97 4.24
C ALA A 56 -8.95 0.14 5.26
N SER A 57 -9.96 -0.04 6.12
CA SER A 57 -10.29 0.92 7.19
C SER A 57 -9.12 1.13 8.16
N ASP A 58 -8.47 0.05 8.57
CA ASP A 58 -7.34 0.09 9.51
C ASP A 58 -6.13 0.81 8.86
N LEU A 59 -5.90 0.64 7.57
CA LEU A 59 -4.83 1.33 6.82
C LEU A 59 -5.14 2.81 6.60
N LEU A 60 -6.39 3.14 6.23
CA LEU A 60 -6.87 4.52 6.11
C LEU A 60 -6.75 5.27 7.44
N ALA A 61 -7.15 4.64 8.54
CA ALA A 61 -7.05 5.23 9.88
C ALA A 61 -5.60 5.48 10.32
N GLN A 62 -4.65 4.74 9.76
CA GLN A 62 -3.20 4.94 9.99
C GLN A 62 -2.58 5.97 9.04
N GLY A 63 -3.33 6.52 8.09
CA GLY A 63 -2.86 7.57 7.20
C GLY A 63 -2.52 7.12 5.78
N ALA A 64 -2.92 5.91 5.36
CA ALA A 64 -2.78 5.50 3.95
C ALA A 64 -3.48 6.52 3.03
N CYS A 65 -2.73 7.13 2.13
CA CYS A 65 -3.20 8.20 1.23
C CYS A 65 -3.17 7.81 -0.25
N TYR A 66 -2.54 6.69 -0.58
CA TYR A 66 -2.55 6.08 -1.90
C TYR A 66 -2.49 4.55 -1.76
N PHE A 67 -3.32 3.79 -2.46
CA PHE A 67 -3.24 2.32 -2.50
C PHE A 67 -2.76 1.80 -3.87
N VAL A 68 -1.71 0.99 -3.87
CA VAL A 68 -1.26 0.20 -5.03
C VAL A 68 -1.56 -1.26 -4.73
N CYS A 69 -2.63 -1.79 -5.32
CA CYS A 69 -3.08 -3.16 -5.09
C CYS A 69 -2.48 -4.11 -6.13
N TRP A 70 -1.93 -5.25 -5.70
CA TRP A 70 -1.33 -6.22 -6.61
C TRP A 70 -1.68 -7.67 -6.26
N GLY A 71 -1.76 -8.53 -7.28
CA GLY A 71 -1.96 -9.97 -7.11
C GLY A 71 -3.39 -10.43 -7.39
N SER A 72 -3.68 -11.68 -7.05
CA SER A 72 -4.94 -12.33 -7.45
C SER A 72 -6.13 -11.67 -6.78
N ASP A 73 -7.12 -11.24 -7.57
CA ASP A 73 -8.34 -10.60 -7.09
C ASP A 73 -8.08 -9.26 -6.35
N SER A 74 -6.97 -8.58 -6.68
CA SER A 74 -6.63 -7.26 -6.15
C SER A 74 -7.56 -6.14 -6.63
N GLU A 75 -8.21 -6.31 -7.79
CA GLU A 75 -9.27 -5.43 -8.30
C GLU A 75 -10.46 -5.39 -7.33
N ARG A 76 -10.88 -6.53 -6.77
CA ARG A 76 -11.95 -6.55 -5.74
C ARG A 76 -11.57 -5.74 -4.50
N PHE A 77 -10.31 -5.81 -4.07
CA PHE A 77 -9.86 -5.02 -2.93
C PHE A 77 -9.82 -3.52 -3.25
N HIS A 78 -9.38 -3.17 -4.46
CA HIS A 78 -9.43 -1.81 -4.98
C HIS A 78 -10.86 -1.25 -4.98
N ASP A 79 -11.82 -1.99 -5.53
CA ASP A 79 -13.22 -1.56 -5.63
C ASP A 79 -13.86 -1.36 -4.25
N LEU A 80 -13.53 -2.23 -3.29
CA LEU A 80 -13.96 -2.06 -1.89
C LEU A 80 -13.44 -0.77 -1.27
N ILE A 81 -12.22 -0.35 -1.59
CA ILE A 81 -11.67 0.94 -1.13
C ILE A 81 -12.46 2.09 -1.76
N GLU A 82 -12.77 2.03 -3.06
CA GLU A 82 -13.59 3.05 -3.72
C GLU A 82 -14.98 3.17 -3.08
N ASP A 83 -15.66 2.05 -2.88
CA ASP A 83 -16.99 2.01 -2.24
C ASP A 83 -16.97 2.62 -0.84
N MET A 84 -15.92 2.33 -0.06
CA MET A 84 -15.74 2.92 1.27
C MET A 84 -15.53 4.43 1.22
N LEU A 85 -14.72 4.92 0.26
CA LEU A 85 -14.45 6.35 0.08
C LEU A 85 -15.69 7.11 -0.43
N LEU A 86 -16.50 6.48 -1.29
CA LEU A 86 -17.76 7.04 -1.80
C LEU A 86 -18.86 7.07 -0.72
N GLY A 87 -18.90 6.06 0.15
CA GLY A 87 -19.84 5.98 1.28
C GLY A 87 -19.59 7.03 2.35
N ASP A 88 -18.38 7.58 2.44
CA ASP A 88 -17.99 8.65 3.36
C ASP A 88 -18.30 10.04 2.76
N VAL A 89 -19.59 10.28 2.48
CA VAL A 89 -20.15 11.52 1.89
C VAL A 89 -19.84 12.78 2.74
N ALA A 90 -19.30 12.61 3.95
CA ALA A 90 -18.87 13.68 4.84
C ALA A 90 -17.49 14.27 4.51
N ARG A 91 -16.70 13.65 3.61
CA ARG A 91 -15.50 14.29 3.03
C ARG A 91 -15.90 15.36 2.01
N SER A 92 -16.52 16.42 2.50
CA SER A 92 -16.91 17.58 1.69
C SER A 92 -15.67 18.29 1.17
N ALA A 93 -15.62 18.46 -0.15
CA ALA A 93 -14.92 19.49 -0.92
C ALA A 93 -13.54 19.96 -0.40
N GLU A 94 -12.50 19.58 -1.15
CA GLU A 94 -11.12 20.13 -1.19
C GLU A 94 -10.00 19.43 -0.39
N GLU A 95 -10.24 18.65 0.68
CA GLU A 95 -9.14 18.44 1.65
C GLU A 95 -8.31 17.14 1.59
N ALA A 96 -8.73 16.03 0.96
CA ALA A 96 -7.88 14.81 0.91
C ALA A 96 -8.44 13.71 -0.02
N ILE A 97 -7.98 13.68 -1.28
CA ILE A 97 -8.34 12.59 -2.22
C ILE A 97 -7.38 11.42 -2.00
N VAL A 98 -7.87 10.34 -1.40
CA VAL A 98 -7.15 9.06 -1.37
C VAL A 98 -7.20 8.48 -2.79
N MET A 99 -6.04 8.24 -3.36
CA MET A 99 -5.91 7.63 -4.68
C MET A 99 -5.74 6.11 -4.56
N ASN A 100 -6.11 5.36 -5.58
CA ASN A 100 -5.85 3.93 -5.65
C ASN A 100 -5.58 3.50 -7.10
N SER A 101 -4.88 2.38 -7.24
CA SER A 101 -4.68 1.68 -8.51
C SER A 101 -4.56 0.18 -8.24
N TRP A 102 -4.88 -0.64 -9.24
CA TRP A 102 -4.69 -2.09 -9.19
C TRP A 102 -3.83 -2.57 -10.36
N HIS A 103 -3.05 -3.61 -10.10
CA HIS A 103 -2.04 -4.16 -11.00
C HIS A 103 -2.21 -5.67 -11.14
N VAL A 104 -3.44 -6.14 -11.40
CA VAL A 104 -3.77 -7.57 -11.46
C VAL A 104 -3.10 -8.32 -12.63
N TYR A 105 -2.74 -7.61 -13.70
CA TYR A 105 -2.10 -8.18 -14.89
C TYR A 105 -0.59 -7.90 -14.98
N SER A 106 -0.05 -7.10 -14.07
CA SER A 106 1.38 -6.80 -14.02
C SER A 106 2.12 -7.86 -13.22
N ASP A 107 3.39 -8.07 -13.56
CA ASP A 107 4.26 -8.81 -12.64
C ASP A 107 4.54 -7.98 -11.37
N LEU A 108 5.11 -8.65 -10.36
CA LEU A 108 5.40 -8.00 -9.07
C LEU A 108 6.40 -6.85 -9.21
N SER A 109 7.40 -6.98 -10.09
CA SER A 109 8.44 -5.98 -10.28
C SER A 109 7.88 -4.73 -10.93
N GLU A 110 7.04 -4.88 -11.95
CA GLU A 110 6.32 -3.77 -12.60
C GLU A 110 5.42 -3.02 -11.61
N ALA A 111 4.70 -3.74 -10.75
CA ALA A 111 3.84 -3.13 -9.74
C ALA A 111 4.65 -2.41 -8.65
N LEU A 112 5.82 -2.94 -8.25
CA LEU A 112 6.74 -2.27 -7.32
C LEU A 112 7.40 -1.05 -7.95
N LEU A 113 7.73 -1.11 -9.25
CA LEU A 113 8.23 0.04 -10.01
C LEU A 113 7.19 1.16 -10.06
N PHE A 114 5.94 0.81 -10.40
CA PHE A 114 4.83 1.78 -10.37
C PHE A 114 4.67 2.37 -8.96
N PHE A 115 4.68 1.51 -7.93
CA PHE A 115 4.61 1.96 -6.55
C PHE A 115 5.70 2.97 -6.26
N LEU A 116 6.97 2.69 -6.50
CA LEU A 116 8.07 3.61 -6.18
C LEU A 116 8.08 4.89 -7.01
N CYS A 117 7.80 4.79 -8.31
CA CYS A 117 8.09 5.88 -9.27
C CYS A 117 6.86 6.65 -9.74
N HIS A 118 5.66 6.07 -9.61
CA HIS A 118 4.45 6.61 -10.24
C HIS A 118 3.30 6.81 -9.26
N ALA A 119 3.24 6.03 -8.18
CA ALA A 119 2.31 6.31 -7.10
C ALA A 119 2.73 7.61 -6.40
N SER A 120 1.96 8.65 -6.64
CA SER A 120 2.08 9.96 -6.03
C SER A 120 0.70 10.33 -5.48
N PRO A 121 0.59 10.67 -4.19
CA PRO A 121 -0.70 11.02 -3.62
C PRO A 121 -1.21 12.34 -4.21
N SER A 122 -2.49 12.63 -3.95
CA SER A 122 -3.09 13.93 -4.27
C SER A 122 -2.25 15.07 -3.71
N SER A 123 -2.29 16.23 -4.38
CA SER A 123 -1.61 17.46 -3.96
C SER A 123 -1.90 17.83 -2.50
N SER A 124 -3.09 17.48 -1.99
CA SER A 124 -3.49 17.67 -0.59
C SER A 124 -2.55 17.02 0.43
N TYR A 125 -1.73 16.03 0.03
CA TYR A 125 -0.76 15.35 0.88
C TYR A 125 0.70 15.78 0.63
N THR A 126 0.96 16.60 -0.39
CA THR A 126 2.33 16.86 -0.90
C THR A 126 3.19 17.74 0.00
N GLU A 127 2.59 18.53 0.90
CA GLU A 127 3.34 19.35 1.87
C GLU A 127 3.81 18.53 3.09
N GLN A 128 3.40 17.26 3.19
CA GLN A 128 3.71 16.39 4.31
C GLN A 128 4.84 15.41 3.93
N SER A 129 5.67 15.03 4.90
CA SER A 129 6.58 13.91 4.70
C SER A 129 5.75 12.65 4.47
N ILE A 130 6.01 11.97 3.36
CA ILE A 130 5.30 10.75 2.96
C ILE A 130 6.27 9.57 3.08
N SER A 131 5.83 8.50 3.71
CA SER A 131 6.54 7.21 3.66
C SER A 131 5.89 6.26 2.67
N ARG A 132 6.61 5.20 2.34
CA ARG A 132 6.17 4.15 1.44
C ARG A 132 6.16 2.84 2.22
N VAL A 133 5.01 2.17 2.27
CA VAL A 133 4.86 0.92 3.01
C VAL A 133 4.39 -0.17 2.06
N ALA A 134 5.19 -1.22 1.90
CA ALA A 134 4.82 -2.41 1.17
C ALA A 134 4.34 -3.51 2.12
N ILE A 135 3.11 -3.96 1.92
CA ILE A 135 2.45 -4.97 2.74
C ILE A 135 2.16 -6.19 1.88
N THR A 136 2.67 -7.36 2.23
CA THR A 136 2.24 -8.58 1.55
C THR A 136 1.98 -9.72 2.48
N LEU A 137 1.28 -10.73 1.96
CA LEU A 137 1.33 -12.05 2.58
C LEU A 137 2.76 -12.56 2.60
N ALA A 138 3.15 -13.21 3.69
CA ALA A 138 4.42 -13.89 3.89
C ALA A 138 4.45 -15.16 3.03
N GLN A 139 4.53 -14.99 1.72
CA GLN A 139 4.86 -16.04 0.76
C GLN A 139 6.33 -15.87 0.41
N GLU A 140 7.14 -16.92 0.58
CA GLU A 140 8.60 -16.83 0.55
C GLU A 140 9.14 -16.15 -0.72
N ASP A 141 8.53 -16.41 -1.88
CA ASP A 141 9.02 -15.86 -3.15
C ASP A 141 8.73 -14.36 -3.29
N ASN A 142 7.50 -13.93 -3.00
CA ASN A 142 7.12 -12.52 -3.09
C ASN A 142 7.86 -11.66 -2.05
N SER A 143 8.00 -12.17 -0.82
CA SER A 143 8.70 -11.45 0.25
C SER A 143 10.18 -11.20 -0.10
N LYS A 144 10.86 -12.19 -0.69
CA LYS A 144 12.26 -12.03 -1.15
C LYS A 144 12.37 -11.02 -2.30
N ILE A 145 11.46 -11.08 -3.27
CA ILE A 145 11.44 -10.13 -4.40
C ILE A 145 11.24 -8.71 -3.88
N ILE A 146 10.27 -8.49 -2.99
CA ILE A 146 9.98 -7.16 -2.42
C ILE A 146 11.15 -6.65 -1.60
N GLN A 147 11.71 -7.47 -0.72
CA GLN A 147 12.88 -7.07 0.07
C GLN A 147 14.04 -6.69 -0.83
N THR A 148 14.34 -7.49 -1.86
CA THR A 148 15.45 -7.24 -2.77
C THR A 148 15.20 -5.97 -3.58
N PHE A 149 14.03 -5.84 -4.19
CA PHE A 149 13.68 -4.70 -5.05
C PHE A 149 13.67 -3.39 -4.27
N LEU A 150 12.99 -3.35 -3.12
CA LEU A 150 12.82 -2.14 -2.34
C LEU A 150 14.04 -1.76 -1.49
N SER A 151 15.00 -2.68 -1.29
CA SER A 151 16.27 -2.33 -0.60
C SER A 151 17.27 -1.67 -1.54
N GLN A 152 17.13 -1.87 -2.86
CA GLN A 152 18.06 -1.37 -3.89
C GLN A 152 17.29 -0.81 -5.11
N PRO A 153 16.39 0.17 -4.89
CA PRO A 153 15.53 0.69 -5.96
C PRO A 153 16.32 1.26 -7.15
N GLU A 154 17.53 1.77 -6.93
CA GLU A 154 18.43 2.30 -7.95
C GLU A 154 18.88 1.29 -9.01
N LEU A 155 18.70 -0.02 -8.77
CA LEU A 155 18.98 -1.05 -9.77
C LEU A 155 17.84 -1.26 -10.77
N TYR A 156 16.66 -0.70 -10.48
CA TYR A 156 15.43 -0.93 -11.22
C TYR A 156 14.80 0.35 -11.76
N VAL A 157 15.29 1.51 -11.33
CA VAL A 157 14.82 2.83 -11.74
C VAL A 157 15.98 3.59 -12.39
N ASP A 158 15.77 4.06 -13.61
CA ASP A 158 16.71 4.91 -14.37
C ASP A 158 16.77 6.36 -13.84
#